data_AF-U1R884-F1
#
_entry.id   AF-U1R884-F1
#
_cell.length_a   1.000
_cell.length_b   1.000
_cell.length_c   1.000
_cell.angle_alpha   90.00
_cell.angle_beta   90.00
_cell.angle_gamma   90.00
#
_symmetry.space_group_name_H-M   'P 1'
#
loop_
_entity.id
_entity.type
_entity.pdbx_description
1 polymer ?
#
loop_
_entity_poly.entity_id
_entity_poly.type
_entity_poly.pdbx_seq_one_letter_code
_entity_poly.pdbx_strand_id
1 'polypeptide(L)'
;MSTLNDESELTLFGEDNFILPTWAVQLIDNHAHHMRKIPCPFCSEPILVDECKPIYEYYSISLIHGVDDLMLAIVLNKGLTRVVWNESLRQASLKTVMVVNDVEGFYLQWHECGKTPVGSMPDDYTFPTSTRIPVSDWYEGAEPTEMEIQDFTQAWS
;
A
#
# COMPACT_ATOMS: atom_id res chain seq x y z
N MET A 1 42.41 2.49 25.23
CA MET A 1 41.60 1.35 24.75
C MET A 1 40.16 1.81 24.77
N SER A 2 39.69 2.25 23.61
CA SER A 2 38.30 2.58 23.36
C SER A 2 37.55 1.29 23.06
N THR A 3 36.45 1.06 23.76
CA THR A 3 35.36 0.22 23.26
C THR A 3 34.15 1.12 23.21
N LEU A 4 33.81 1.49 21.98
CA LEU A 4 32.67 2.30 21.59
C LEU A 4 31.39 1.59 22.06
N ASN A 5 30.60 2.28 22.88
CA ASN A 5 29.21 1.95 23.06
C ASN A 5 28.51 2.18 21.71
N ASP A 6 27.96 1.10 21.17
CA ASP A 6 27.19 1.06 19.93
C ASP A 6 25.74 1.49 20.23
N GLU A 7 25.59 2.75 20.62
CA GLU A 7 24.29 3.39 20.92
C GLU A 7 24.20 4.76 20.23
N SER A 8 24.08 4.80 18.90
CA SER A 8 23.58 6.02 18.23
C SER A 8 23.23 5.79 16.76
N GLU A 9 22.19 5.02 16.41
CA GLU A 9 21.65 5.11 15.04
C GLU A 9 20.18 4.68 14.86
N LEU A 10 19.31 4.92 15.85
CA LEU A 10 17.87 4.65 15.71
C LEU A 10 16.93 5.73 16.28
N THR A 11 17.41 6.96 16.45
CA THR A 11 16.56 8.11 16.80
C THR A 11 16.60 9.17 15.72
N LEU A 12 16.22 8.78 14.51
CA LEU A 12 15.80 9.72 13.46
C LEU A 12 14.29 9.50 13.27
N PHE A 13 13.57 10.61 13.09
CA PHE A 13 12.11 10.76 13.05
C PHE A 13 11.47 11.04 14.42
N GLY A 14 11.10 12.31 14.58
CA GLY A 14 10.52 12.87 15.80
C GLY A 14 9.26 12.14 16.23
N GLU A 15 9.13 11.97 17.54
CA GLU A 15 7.85 11.72 18.19
C GLU A 15 6.97 12.96 18.05
N ASP A 16 6.44 13.18 16.86
CA ASP A 16 5.49 14.25 16.63
C ASP A 16 4.13 13.83 17.21
N ASN A 17 3.66 14.60 18.19
CA ASN A 17 2.35 14.51 18.87
C ASN A 17 1.16 14.76 17.92
N PHE A 18 1.08 14.04 16.82
CA PHE A 18 -0.06 14.10 15.92
C PHE A 18 -1.14 13.16 16.46
N ILE A 19 -2.23 13.74 16.97
CA ILE A 19 -3.41 12.98 17.40
C ILE A 19 -3.94 12.17 16.20
N LEU A 20 -3.94 10.84 16.32
CA LEU A 20 -4.55 9.97 15.32
C LEU A 20 -6.04 9.81 15.62
N PRO A 21 -6.89 9.73 14.57
CA PRO A 21 -8.25 9.26 14.76
C PRO A 21 -8.24 7.80 15.24
N THR A 22 -9.23 7.42 16.06
CA THR A 22 -9.27 6.12 16.76
C THR A 22 -9.16 4.93 15.81
N TRP A 23 -9.80 5.01 14.63
CA TRP A 23 -9.75 3.93 13.64
C TRP A 23 -8.31 3.69 13.12
N ALA A 24 -7.49 4.75 13.00
CA ALA A 24 -6.12 4.65 12.50
C ALA A 24 -5.21 4.02 13.55
N VAL A 25 -5.43 4.33 14.83
CA VAL A 25 -4.73 3.67 15.94
C VAL A 25 -5.05 2.17 15.92
N GLN A 26 -6.32 1.81 15.80
CA GLN A 26 -6.76 0.40 15.75
C GLN A 26 -6.21 -0.34 14.53
N LEU A 27 -6.05 0.34 13.40
CA LEU A 27 -5.43 -0.21 12.21
C LEU A 27 -3.93 -0.47 12.41
N ILE A 28 -3.20 0.48 12.98
CA ILE A 28 -1.78 0.32 13.31
C ILE A 28 -1.58 -0.83 14.31
N ASP A 29 -2.39 -0.88 15.37
CA ASP A 29 -2.33 -1.93 16.39
C ASP A 29 -2.58 -3.33 15.80
N ASN A 30 -3.50 -3.46 14.83
CA ASN A 30 -3.75 -4.73 14.15
C ASN A 30 -2.58 -5.18 13.26
N HIS A 31 -1.88 -4.21 12.66
CA HIS A 31 -0.81 -4.42 11.71
C HIS A 31 0.57 -4.11 12.31
N ALA A 32 0.72 -4.26 13.63
CA ALA A 32 1.76 -3.74 14.55
C ALA A 32 3.25 -3.81 14.12
N HIS A 33 3.57 -4.48 13.01
CA HIS A 33 4.93 -4.63 12.49
C HIS A 33 5.15 -4.02 11.10
N HIS A 34 4.08 -3.71 10.36
CA HIS A 34 4.19 -3.23 8.99
C HIS A 34 3.38 -1.97 8.73
N MET A 35 2.45 -1.59 9.60
CA MET A 35 1.78 -0.29 9.48
C MET A 35 2.36 0.73 10.45
N ARG A 36 2.77 1.87 9.94
CA ARG A 36 3.31 2.97 10.77
C ARG A 36 2.83 4.33 10.30
N LYS A 37 2.84 5.28 11.24
CA LYS A 37 2.61 6.68 10.96
C LYS A 37 3.95 7.40 10.79
N ILE A 38 4.10 8.15 9.71
CA ILE A 38 5.27 9.02 9.47
C ILE A 38 4.81 10.36 8.87
N PRO A 39 5.62 11.42 8.96
CA PRO A 39 5.47 12.57 8.07
C PRO A 39 5.84 12.18 6.63
N CYS A 40 5.06 12.62 5.66
CA CYS A 40 5.36 12.43 4.24
C CYS A 40 6.70 13.09 3.92
N PRO A 41 7.65 12.38 3.28
CA PRO A 41 8.97 12.94 2.98
C PRO A 41 8.95 14.08 1.95
N PHE A 42 7.83 14.28 1.24
CA PHE A 42 7.69 15.28 0.18
C PHE A 42 6.86 16.50 0.57
N CYS A 43 5.71 16.29 1.22
CA CYS A 43 4.80 17.37 1.62
C CYS A 43 4.71 17.57 3.13
N SER A 44 5.39 16.75 3.93
CA SER A 44 5.36 16.76 5.40
C SER A 44 3.99 16.49 6.03
N GLU A 45 2.96 16.21 5.24
CA GLU A 45 1.65 15.81 5.78
C GLU A 45 1.76 14.46 6.50
N PRO A 46 1.02 14.26 7.61
CA PRO A 46 1.03 13.00 8.30
C PRO A 46 0.33 11.92 7.45
N ILE A 47 1.00 10.78 7.27
CA ILE A 47 0.53 9.66 6.44
C ILE A 47 0.62 8.33 7.19
N LEU A 48 -0.16 7.35 6.74
CA LEU A 48 0.02 5.95 7.10
C LEU A 48 0.84 5.26 6.02
N VAL A 49 1.75 4.39 6.43
CA VAL A 49 2.57 3.59 5.53
C VAL A 49 2.33 2.13 5.84
N ASP A 50 1.96 1.37 4.81
CA ASP A 50 1.97 -0.08 4.82
C ASP A 50 3.28 -0.59 4.21
N GLU A 51 4.08 -1.27 5.02
CA GLU A 51 5.38 -1.83 4.65
C GLU A 51 5.32 -3.31 4.29
N CYS A 52 4.11 -3.87 4.19
CA CYS A 52 3.90 -5.23 3.74
C CYS A 52 4.29 -5.35 2.26
N LYS A 53 5.52 -5.82 2.02
CA LYS A 53 6.19 -5.98 0.71
C LYS A 53 5.27 -6.64 -0.35
N PRO A 54 5.43 -6.32 -1.66
CA PRO A 54 6.66 -5.83 -2.31
C PRO A 54 6.81 -4.32 -2.50
N ILE A 55 5.75 -3.52 -2.30
CA ILE A 55 5.76 -2.07 -2.51
C ILE A 55 5.20 -1.40 -1.25
N TYR A 56 5.86 -0.33 -0.80
CA TYR A 56 5.33 0.48 0.30
C TYR A 56 4.15 1.29 -0.19
N GLU A 57 3.01 1.13 0.47
CA GLU A 57 1.81 1.88 0.17
C GLU A 57 1.67 3.04 1.17
N TYR A 58 1.58 4.24 0.62
CA TYR A 58 1.41 5.47 1.39
C TYR A 58 -0.06 5.87 1.32
N TYR A 59 -0.65 6.20 2.46
CA TYR A 59 -2.05 6.53 2.60
C TYR A 59 -2.24 7.86 3.30
N SER A 60 -3.14 8.68 2.78
CA SER A 60 -3.60 9.87 3.49
C SER A 60 -4.45 9.44 4.69
N ILE A 61 -4.33 10.15 5.81
CA ILE A 61 -5.09 9.81 7.04
C ILE A 61 -6.59 10.12 6.87
N SER A 62 -6.98 11.02 5.96
CA SER A 62 -8.40 11.32 5.77
C SER A 62 -9.15 10.14 5.13
N LEU A 63 -10.25 9.72 5.76
CA LEU A 63 -11.16 8.72 5.18
C LEU A 63 -12.09 9.38 4.17
N ILE A 64 -12.34 8.65 3.09
CA ILE A 64 -13.39 8.94 2.10
C ILE A 64 -14.59 8.05 2.45
N HIS A 65 -15.78 8.65 2.49
CA HIS A 65 -17.03 7.94 2.74
C HIS A 65 -18.20 8.63 2.03
N GLY A 66 -19.26 7.88 1.72
CA GLY A 66 -20.44 8.42 1.07
C GLY A 66 -20.29 8.59 -0.44
N VAL A 67 -21.44 8.69 -1.11
CA VAL A 67 -21.51 8.63 -2.58
C VAL A 67 -20.76 9.77 -3.24
N ASP A 68 -20.93 11.02 -2.79
CA ASP A 68 -20.37 12.20 -3.46
C ASP A 68 -18.83 12.20 -3.43
N ASP A 69 -18.23 11.96 -2.25
CA ASP A 69 -16.78 11.95 -2.10
C ASP A 69 -16.14 10.75 -2.81
N LEU A 70 -16.80 9.59 -2.81
CA LEU A 70 -16.34 8.41 -3.56
C LEU A 70 -16.41 8.66 -5.06
N MET A 71 -17.51 9.24 -5.56
CA MET A 71 -17.64 9.60 -6.97
C MET A 71 -16.58 10.61 -7.38
N LEU A 72 -16.33 11.62 -6.55
CA LEU A 72 -15.26 12.59 -6.80
C LEU A 72 -13.88 11.92 -6.87
N ALA A 73 -13.57 11.02 -5.93
CA ALA A 73 -12.31 10.30 -5.92
C ALA A 73 -12.12 9.41 -7.16
N ILE A 74 -13.19 8.74 -7.62
CA ILE A 74 -13.19 7.94 -8.84
C ILE A 74 -12.98 8.82 -10.08
N VAL A 75 -13.71 9.94 -10.20
CA VAL A 75 -13.58 10.87 -11.33
C VAL A 75 -12.17 11.47 -11.39
N LEU A 76 -11.55 11.72 -10.24
CA LEU A 76 -10.17 12.20 -10.13
C LEU A 76 -9.12 11.08 -10.25
N ASN A 77 -9.54 9.84 -10.55
CA ASN A 77 -8.69 8.66 -10.72
C ASN A 77 -7.73 8.41 -9.53
N LYS A 78 -8.23 8.58 -8.32
CA LYS A 78 -7.45 8.35 -7.10
C LYS A 78 -7.33 6.87 -6.80
N GLY A 79 -6.15 6.44 -6.35
CA GLY A 79 -5.97 5.11 -5.78
C GLY A 79 -6.71 4.98 -4.45
N LEU A 80 -7.52 3.94 -4.30
CA LEU A 80 -8.35 3.73 -3.11
C LEU A 80 -8.11 2.33 -2.52
N THR A 81 -8.03 2.26 -1.20
CA THR A 81 -8.01 1.01 -0.44
C THR A 81 -9.17 1.03 0.55
N ARG A 82 -9.93 -0.06 0.65
CA ARG A 82 -11.07 -0.14 1.56
C ARG A 82 -10.59 -0.42 2.98
N VAL A 83 -11.16 0.28 3.95
CA VAL A 83 -11.05 -0.05 5.37
C VAL A 83 -12.21 -0.99 5.73
N VAL A 84 -11.88 -2.20 6.19
CA VAL A 84 -12.84 -3.21 6.61
C VAL A 84 -12.82 -3.31 8.12
N TRP A 85 -13.99 -3.19 8.75
CA TRP A 85 -14.13 -3.34 10.19
C TRP A 85 -14.54 -4.76 10.54
N ASN A 86 -13.74 -5.45 11.35
CA ASN A 86 -14.10 -6.74 11.90
C ASN A 86 -14.77 -6.54 13.26
N GLU A 87 -16.10 -6.64 13.29
CA GLU A 87 -16.89 -6.47 14.52
C GLU A 87 -16.54 -7.48 15.62
N SER A 88 -16.18 -8.70 15.25
CA SER A 88 -15.84 -9.76 16.23
C SER A 88 -14.49 -9.51 16.90
N LEU A 89 -13.53 -8.95 16.18
CA LEU A 89 -12.20 -8.64 16.70
C LEU A 89 -12.05 -7.17 17.14
N ARG A 90 -13.05 -6.33 16.86
CA ARG A 90 -13.03 -4.87 17.07
C ARG A 90 -11.78 -4.21 16.47
N GLN A 91 -11.42 -4.63 15.27
CA GLN A 91 -10.20 -4.23 14.59
C GLN A 91 -10.51 -3.77 13.16
N ALA A 92 -9.80 -2.74 12.70
CA ALA A 92 -9.78 -2.35 11.29
C ALA A 92 -8.71 -3.15 10.54
N SER A 93 -8.96 -3.45 9.28
CA SER A 93 -7.97 -3.97 8.34
C SER A 93 -8.08 -3.29 6.98
N LEU A 94 -7.01 -3.37 6.18
CA LEU A 94 -7.01 -2.90 4.80
C LEU A 94 -7.38 -4.03 3.83
N LYS A 95 -8.20 -3.69 2.84
CA LYS A 95 -8.53 -4.55 1.72
C LYS A 95 -8.37 -3.76 0.42
N THR A 96 -7.39 -4.14 -0.38
CA THR A 96 -7.23 -3.62 -1.74
C THR A 96 -8.49 -3.96 -2.55
N VAL A 97 -9.07 -2.95 -3.19
CA VAL A 97 -10.28 -3.09 -4.01
C VAL A 97 -9.94 -2.69 -5.44
N MET A 98 -10.28 -3.56 -6.39
CA MET A 98 -10.15 -3.23 -7.83
C MET A 98 -11.34 -2.42 -8.35
N VAL A 99 -12.50 -2.56 -7.69
CA VAL A 99 -13.74 -1.84 -8.01
C VAL A 99 -14.40 -1.41 -6.71
N VAL A 100 -14.83 -0.16 -6.63
CA VAL A 100 -15.65 0.35 -5.53
C VAL A 100 -17.07 -0.20 -5.70
N ASN A 101 -17.48 -1.09 -4.79
CA ASN A 101 -18.77 -1.79 -4.87
C ASN A 101 -19.69 -1.52 -3.67
N ASP A 102 -19.24 -0.71 -2.71
CA ASP A 102 -19.95 -0.42 -1.47
C ASP A 102 -19.77 1.05 -1.10
N VAL A 103 -20.81 1.85 -1.34
CA VAL A 103 -20.78 3.30 -1.12
C VAL A 103 -20.92 3.69 0.36
N GLU A 104 -21.36 2.76 1.20
CA GLU A 104 -21.42 2.93 2.66
C GLU A 104 -20.08 2.56 3.33
N GLY A 105 -19.14 2.03 2.55
CA GLY A 105 -17.79 1.70 3.01
C GLY A 105 -16.92 2.93 3.28
N PHE A 106 -15.93 2.74 4.15
CA PHE A 106 -14.85 3.72 4.37
C PHE A 106 -13.63 3.35 3.53
N TYR A 107 -12.99 4.35 2.95
CA TYR A 107 -11.85 4.17 2.06
C TYR A 107 -10.70 5.09 2.45
N LEU A 108 -9.48 4.60 2.32
CA LEU A 108 -8.27 5.40 2.34
C LEU A 108 -7.86 5.76 0.93
N GLN A 109 -7.47 7.01 0.78
CA GLN A 109 -6.84 7.47 -0.44
C GLN A 109 -5.34 7.21 -0.40
N TRP A 110 -4.82 6.71 -1.51
CA TRP A 110 -3.39 6.64 -1.74
C TRP A 110 -2.78 8.04 -1.66
N HIS A 111 -1.75 8.20 -0.86
CA HIS A 111 -0.95 9.41 -0.82
C HIS A 111 -0.06 9.43 -2.07
N GLU A 112 -0.21 10.47 -2.88
CA GLU A 112 0.41 10.53 -4.22
C GLU A 112 1.71 11.34 -4.24
N CYS A 113 2.04 12.03 -3.15
CA CYS A 113 3.33 12.71 -3.03
C CYS A 113 4.45 11.67 -3.02
N GLY A 114 5.23 11.63 -4.11
CA GLY A 114 6.30 10.64 -4.32
C GLY A 114 6.02 9.55 -5.35
N LYS A 115 4.82 9.52 -5.96
CA LYS A 115 4.57 8.64 -7.12
C LYS A 115 5.14 9.27 -8.39
N THR A 116 6.35 8.88 -8.74
CA THR A 116 6.89 9.04 -10.09
C THR A 116 6.19 8.00 -10.98
N PRO A 117 5.42 8.38 -12.02
CA PRO A 117 4.90 7.43 -13.00
C PRO A 117 5.99 6.46 -13.45
N VAL A 118 5.68 5.17 -13.58
CA VAL A 118 6.67 4.14 -13.97
C VAL A 118 7.37 4.51 -15.30
N GLY A 119 6.66 5.21 -16.21
CA GLY A 119 7.21 5.73 -17.47
C GLY A 119 7.88 7.11 -17.40
N SER A 120 8.07 7.68 -16.21
CA SER A 120 8.77 8.97 -16.00
C SER A 120 10.12 8.80 -15.30
N MET A 121 10.60 7.56 -15.22
CA MET A 121 11.98 7.30 -14.88
C MET A 121 12.88 7.85 -16.00
N PRO A 122 13.97 8.54 -15.68
CA PRO A 122 14.91 8.98 -16.70
C PRO A 122 15.50 7.77 -17.43
N ASP A 123 15.87 7.94 -18.71
CA ASP A 123 16.29 6.85 -19.59
C ASP A 123 17.51 6.07 -19.08
N ASP A 124 18.23 6.62 -18.09
CA ASP A 124 19.39 6.05 -17.42
C ASP A 124 19.08 5.32 -16.11
N TYR A 125 17.82 5.33 -15.65
CA TYR A 125 17.41 4.60 -14.45
C TYR A 125 17.36 3.10 -14.72
N THR A 126 18.11 2.33 -13.94
CA THR A 126 18.10 0.87 -13.98
C THR A 126 17.29 0.33 -12.82
N PHE A 127 16.22 -0.43 -13.09
CA PHE A 127 15.48 -1.13 -12.05
C PHE A 127 16.43 -2.04 -11.26
N PRO A 128 16.38 -2.05 -9.92
CA PRO A 128 17.17 -2.98 -9.14
C PRO A 128 16.76 -4.41 -9.51
N THR A 129 17.68 -5.14 -10.14
CA THR A 129 17.48 -6.54 -10.48
C THR A 129 17.36 -7.33 -9.19
N SER A 130 16.26 -8.05 -9.02
CA SER A 130 16.09 -8.94 -7.88
C SER A 130 17.26 -9.93 -7.83
N THR A 131 18.08 -9.85 -6.78
CA THR A 131 19.10 -10.86 -6.47
C THR A 131 18.49 -12.13 -5.85
N ARG A 132 17.16 -12.16 -5.64
CA ARG A 132 16.47 -13.41 -5.31
C ARG A 132 16.57 -14.33 -6.52
N ILE A 133 17.33 -15.40 -6.35
CA ILE A 133 17.18 -16.61 -7.16
C ILE A 133 15.70 -16.99 -7.04
N PRO A 134 14.95 -17.06 -8.16
CA PRO A 134 13.58 -17.55 -8.15
C PRO A 134 13.56 -18.89 -7.41
N VAL A 135 12.66 -19.04 -6.45
CA VAL A 135 12.43 -20.33 -5.83
C VAL A 135 11.67 -21.17 -6.87
N SER A 136 12.43 -21.92 -7.67
CA SER A 136 12.04 -22.99 -8.59
C SER A 136 10.78 -22.77 -9.46
N ASP A 137 10.96 -22.40 -10.72
CA ASP A 137 10.69 -23.19 -11.95
C ASP A 137 9.52 -24.20 -11.97
N TRP A 138 8.41 -23.98 -11.26
CA TRP A 138 7.19 -24.77 -11.50
C TRP A 138 6.63 -24.60 -12.91
N TYR A 139 7.12 -23.62 -13.67
CA TYR A 139 6.66 -23.27 -15.02
C TYR A 139 7.80 -23.09 -16.05
N GLU A 140 9.06 -23.40 -15.74
CA GLU A 140 10.09 -23.35 -16.80
C GLU A 140 9.82 -24.46 -17.83
N GLY A 141 9.34 -24.06 -19.01
CA GLY A 141 9.14 -24.95 -20.17
C GLY A 141 7.71 -25.43 -20.40
N ALA A 142 6.72 -24.98 -19.61
CA ALA A 142 5.32 -25.23 -19.90
C ALA A 142 4.79 -24.19 -20.91
N GLU A 143 4.90 -24.50 -22.20
CA GLU A 143 4.20 -23.74 -23.25
C GLU A 143 2.71 -24.12 -23.23
N PRO A 144 1.79 -23.15 -23.11
CA PRO A 144 0.36 -23.44 -23.16
C PRO A 144 0.01 -24.07 -24.51
N THR A 145 -0.77 -25.14 -24.47
CA THR A 145 -1.27 -25.78 -25.66
C THR A 145 -2.31 -24.88 -26.35
N GLU A 146 -2.45 -25.02 -27.66
CA GLU A 146 -3.45 -24.28 -28.45
C GLU A 146 -4.87 -24.44 -27.87
N MET A 147 -5.17 -25.61 -27.29
CA MET A 147 -6.45 -25.90 -26.65
C MET A 147 -6.63 -25.12 -25.34
N GLU A 148 -5.59 -25.00 -24.51
CA GLU A 148 -5.63 -24.17 -23.29
C GLU A 148 -5.79 -22.68 -23.62
N ILE A 149 -5.16 -22.23 -24.71
CA ILE A 149 -5.33 -20.86 -25.22
C ILE A 149 -6.78 -20.64 -25.70
N GLN A 150 -7.36 -21.60 -26.41
CA GLN A 150 -8.73 -21.52 -26.90
C GLN A 150 -9.74 -21.50 -25.76
N ASP A 151 -9.59 -22.40 -24.78
CA ASP A 151 -10.46 -22.49 -23.60
C ASP A 151 -10.40 -21.20 -22.78
N PHE A 152 -9.20 -20.65 -22.59
CA PHE A 152 -9.02 -19.36 -21.92
C PHE A 152 -9.69 -18.22 -22.69
N THR A 153 -9.48 -18.15 -24.00
CA THR A 153 -10.06 -17.10 -24.85
C THR A 153 -11.59 -17.14 -24.81
N GLN A 154 -12.18 -18.33 -24.83
CA GLN A 154 -13.63 -18.51 -24.75
C GLN A 154 -14.20 -18.20 -23.36
N ALA A 155 -13.45 -18.44 -22.29
CA ALA A 155 -13.85 -18.08 -20.94
C ALA A 155 -13.77 -16.56 -20.66
N TRP A 156 -12.94 -15.84 -21.41
CA TRP A 156 -12.67 -14.41 -21.23
C TRP A 156 -13.46 -13.49 -22.17
N SER A 157 -14.08 -14.03 -23.22
CA SER A 157 -15.00 -13.34 -24.13
C SER A 157 -16.43 -13.30 -23.60
#